data_AF-A0A9D6Z5R7-F1
#
_entry.id   AF-A0A9D6Z5R7-F1
#
_cell.length_a   1.000
_cell.length_b   1.000
_cell.length_c   1.000
_cell.angle_alpha   90.00
_cell.angle_beta   90.00
_cell.angle_gamma   90.00
#
_symmetry.space_group_name_H-M   'P 1'
#
loop_
_entity.id
_entity.type
_entity.pdbx_description
1 polymer ?
#
loop_
_entity_poly.entity_id
_entity_poly.type
_entity_poly.pdbx_seq_one_letter_code
_entity_poly.pdbx_strand_id
1 'polypeptide(L)'
;MEAMLTSFGIDQAIAKPVEAPSMFHFMPPVSFRQWNQYFMPDFNVLLLCDTVMMDESSFSRLVERPAPAYATVSQAFRDLRADGRIQFVDFQQILRNNKALHQRMMENDIRILDQWVSPLRDSLTIWRNFSRQTIELVANAYQGDTGLPSLHSSAKLRPRHWQNVEAVIMDKLGTFIHDEHVAAQHIGALIEEALLSSAKRRKKEYRSALREVLTDYLSYVNANLIIADELQVSFHDWQDFLPFYNLKFLSVGHDGIDIEKKRSQLEKFFTVAFPDLALRSPYALLTALNDKRIEELRRLIDEAAAGKVTFDQEFAKSVLAEVFRSERRTQKWRKVVGYATMPIGFVPWIGTPAQKLMEEAIGTPIERKLKKKHRWLYMLSDIAES
;
A
#
# COMPACT_ATOMS: atom_id res chain seq x y z
N MET A 1 6.75 -14.48 -5.24
CA MET A 1 6.19 -14.46 -3.88
C MET A 1 4.67 -14.45 -3.97
N GLU A 2 4.00 -15.21 -3.11
CA GLU A 2 2.54 -15.16 -2.94
C GLU A 2 2.21 -14.30 -1.72
N ALA A 3 1.12 -13.53 -1.80
CA ALA A 3 0.66 -12.73 -0.67
C ALA A 3 -0.86 -12.64 -0.61
N MET A 4 -1.40 -12.63 0.60
CA MET A 4 -2.81 -12.36 0.85
C MET A 4 -3.07 -10.84 0.80
N LEU A 5 -4.13 -10.43 0.11
CA LEU A 5 -4.71 -9.10 0.26
C LEU A 5 -5.91 -9.20 1.21
N THR A 6 -5.83 -8.49 2.33
CA THR A 6 -6.93 -8.46 3.31
C THR A 6 -8.17 -7.81 2.72
N SER A 7 -9.31 -7.96 3.40
CA SER A 7 -10.56 -7.33 2.98
C SER A 7 -11.23 -6.72 4.18
N PHE A 8 -11.45 -5.41 4.16
CA PHE A 8 -11.87 -4.66 5.34
C PHE A 8 -13.17 -5.21 5.93
N GLY A 9 -13.19 -5.51 7.24
CA GLY A 9 -14.36 -6.03 7.94
C GLY A 9 -14.77 -7.45 7.56
N ILE A 10 -13.81 -8.29 7.15
CA ILE A 10 -14.07 -9.69 6.75
C ILE A 10 -14.65 -10.56 7.88
N ASP A 11 -14.30 -10.25 9.11
CA ASP A 11 -14.76 -10.91 10.32
C ASP A 11 -16.20 -10.50 10.71
N GLN A 12 -16.65 -9.32 10.27
CA GLN A 12 -18.00 -8.81 10.57
C GLN A 12 -19.09 -9.71 9.98
N ALA A 13 -18.83 -10.41 8.87
CA ALA A 13 -19.76 -11.38 8.29
C ALA A 13 -20.02 -12.61 9.17
N ILE A 14 -19.17 -12.87 10.16
CA ILE A 14 -19.35 -13.96 11.13
C ILE A 14 -20.12 -13.48 12.37
N ALA A 15 -20.02 -12.20 12.71
CA ALA A 15 -20.55 -11.65 13.95
C ALA A 15 -21.97 -11.09 13.82
N LYS A 16 -22.27 -10.26 12.80
CA LYS A 16 -23.59 -9.64 12.58
C LYS A 16 -23.77 -9.18 11.11
N PRO A 17 -24.95 -9.36 10.48
CA PRO A 17 -25.25 -8.71 9.21
C PRO A 17 -25.36 -7.19 9.41
N VAL A 18 -24.61 -6.42 8.62
CA VAL A 18 -24.61 -4.94 8.65
C VAL A 18 -25.78 -4.41 7.82
N GLU A 19 -26.61 -3.53 8.39
CA GLU A 19 -27.82 -2.99 7.72
C GLU A 19 -27.48 -2.03 6.55
N ALA A 20 -26.35 -1.31 6.65
CA ALA A 20 -25.84 -0.44 5.58
C ALA A 20 -24.30 -0.55 5.45
N PRO A 21 -23.78 -1.40 4.54
CA PRO A 21 -22.34 -1.64 4.47
C PRO A 21 -21.57 -0.35 4.13
N SER A 22 -20.45 -0.13 4.85
CA SER A 22 -19.47 0.90 4.52
C SER A 22 -19.09 0.88 3.05
N MET A 23 -18.62 1.99 2.49
CA MET A 23 -17.95 1.91 1.18
C MET A 23 -16.65 1.09 1.23
N PHE A 24 -16.07 0.91 2.42
CA PHE A 24 -14.86 0.12 2.66
C PHE A 24 -15.13 -1.36 2.92
N HIS A 25 -16.35 -1.74 3.31
CA HIS A 25 -16.66 -3.12 3.71
C HIS A 25 -16.31 -4.10 2.57
N PHE A 26 -15.64 -5.22 2.85
CA PHE A 26 -15.15 -6.16 1.83
C PHE A 26 -14.35 -5.53 0.69
N MET A 27 -13.68 -4.40 0.93
CA MET A 27 -12.77 -3.80 -0.04
C MET A 27 -11.32 -4.14 0.32
N PRO A 28 -10.46 -4.38 -0.68
CA PRO A 28 -9.04 -4.60 -0.43
C PRO A 28 -8.36 -3.32 0.06
N PRO A 29 -7.18 -3.44 0.68
CA PRO A 29 -6.36 -2.29 1.03
C PRO A 29 -6.02 -1.44 -0.19
N VAL A 30 -5.97 -0.13 0.05
CA VAL A 30 -5.54 0.87 -0.93
C VAL A 30 -4.27 1.53 -0.44
N SER A 31 -3.49 2.06 -1.37
CA SER A 31 -2.32 2.87 -1.05
C SER A 31 -2.77 4.17 -0.39
N PHE A 32 -2.17 4.50 0.77
CA PHE A 32 -2.34 5.80 1.40
C PHE A 32 -1.39 6.85 0.78
N ARG A 33 -0.61 6.46 -0.24
CA ARG A 33 0.18 7.42 -1.01
C ARG A 33 -0.72 8.22 -1.93
N GLN A 34 -0.62 9.54 -1.84
CA GLN A 34 -1.36 10.44 -2.71
C GLN A 34 -0.63 10.62 -4.04
N TRP A 35 -1.24 10.17 -5.13
CA TRP A 35 -0.84 10.52 -6.50
C TRP A 35 -2.03 11.11 -7.24
N ASN A 36 -2.39 12.37 -6.97
CA ASN A 36 -3.41 13.14 -7.71
C ASN A 36 -4.76 12.43 -7.97
N GLN A 37 -5.06 11.32 -7.27
CA GLN A 37 -6.19 10.41 -7.47
C GLN A 37 -6.68 9.92 -6.11
N TYR A 38 -7.96 9.53 -6.04
CA TYR A 38 -8.64 9.19 -4.79
C TYR A 38 -8.07 7.95 -4.10
N PHE A 39 -8.30 6.76 -4.66
CA PHE A 39 -7.75 5.50 -4.15
C PHE A 39 -6.93 4.81 -5.23
N MET A 40 -5.73 4.38 -4.85
CA MET A 40 -4.80 3.68 -5.73
C MET A 40 -4.51 2.27 -5.22
N PRO A 41 -4.28 1.30 -6.11
CA PRO A 41 -3.63 0.06 -5.70
C PRO A 41 -2.28 0.37 -5.06
N ASP A 42 -1.85 -0.40 -4.06
CA ASP A 42 -0.46 -0.37 -3.64
C ASP A 42 0.40 -1.10 -4.67
N PHE A 43 0.79 -0.37 -5.72
CA PHE A 43 1.61 -0.92 -6.80
C PHE A 43 2.94 -1.47 -6.30
N ASN A 44 3.48 -0.99 -5.17
CA ASN A 44 4.73 -1.53 -4.64
C ASN A 44 4.52 -2.96 -4.14
N VAL A 45 3.43 -3.20 -3.40
CA VAL A 45 3.08 -4.53 -2.93
C VAL A 45 2.82 -5.46 -4.12
N LEU A 46 2.00 -5.00 -5.08
CA LEU A 46 1.67 -5.80 -6.26
C LEU A 46 2.91 -6.13 -7.09
N LEU A 47 3.87 -5.21 -7.21
CA LEU A 47 5.12 -5.43 -7.93
C LEU A 47 5.99 -6.51 -7.29
N LEU A 48 5.91 -6.69 -5.97
CA LEU A 48 6.64 -7.72 -5.22
C LEU A 48 6.00 -9.11 -5.35
N CYS A 49 4.74 -9.21 -5.77
CA CYS A 49 3.98 -10.45 -5.78
C CYS A 49 3.87 -11.08 -7.18
N ASP A 50 4.04 -12.39 -7.26
CA ASP A 50 3.70 -13.16 -8.47
C ASP A 50 2.19 -13.32 -8.60
N THR A 51 1.60 -13.71 -7.47
CA THR A 51 0.19 -14.02 -7.30
C THR A 51 -0.27 -13.40 -6.00
N VAL A 52 -1.48 -12.86 -6.00
CA VAL A 52 -2.16 -12.37 -4.81
C VAL A 52 -3.38 -13.23 -4.51
N MET A 53 -3.53 -13.63 -3.25
CA MET A 53 -4.70 -14.34 -2.76
C MET A 53 -5.71 -13.33 -2.24
N MET A 54 -6.96 -13.47 -2.65
CA MET A 54 -8.04 -12.55 -2.28
C MET A 54 -9.34 -13.32 -2.08
N ASP A 55 -10.20 -12.82 -1.20
CA ASP A 55 -11.56 -13.35 -1.06
C ASP A 55 -12.41 -13.03 -2.30
N GLU A 56 -13.14 -14.04 -2.80
CA GLU A 56 -13.96 -13.91 -4.01
C GLU A 56 -15.06 -12.85 -3.84
N SER A 57 -15.70 -12.81 -2.66
CA SER A 57 -16.77 -11.83 -2.41
C SER A 57 -16.24 -10.39 -2.42
N SER A 58 -15.01 -10.21 -1.94
CA SER A 58 -14.33 -8.93 -1.95
C SER A 58 -13.94 -8.50 -3.37
N PHE A 59 -13.50 -9.45 -4.20
CA PHE A 59 -13.21 -9.19 -5.61
C PHE A 59 -14.47 -8.84 -6.39
N SER A 60 -15.53 -9.64 -6.27
CA SER A 60 -16.83 -9.38 -6.91
C SER A 60 -17.37 -8.01 -6.51
N ARG A 61 -17.28 -7.64 -5.24
CA ARG A 61 -17.69 -6.31 -4.79
C ARG A 61 -16.88 -5.19 -5.46
N LEU A 62 -15.55 -5.31 -5.47
CA LEU A 62 -14.66 -4.33 -6.10
C LEU A 62 -14.93 -4.20 -7.61
N VAL A 63 -15.21 -5.30 -8.30
CA VAL A 63 -15.24 -5.37 -9.76
C VAL A 63 -16.63 -5.17 -10.33
N GLU A 64 -17.67 -5.77 -9.75
CA GLU A 64 -19.02 -5.73 -10.31
C GLU A 64 -19.77 -4.47 -9.89
N ARG A 65 -19.48 -3.94 -8.70
CA ARG A 65 -20.13 -2.75 -8.14
C ARG A 65 -19.10 -1.78 -7.53
N PRO A 66 -18.10 -1.31 -8.31
CA PRO A 66 -17.10 -0.40 -7.78
C PRO A 66 -17.76 0.90 -7.30
N ALA A 67 -17.46 1.29 -6.07
CA ALA A 67 -17.66 2.67 -5.67
C ALA A 67 -16.78 3.56 -6.59
N PRO A 68 -17.24 4.76 -7.02
CA PRO A 68 -16.48 5.60 -7.95
C PRO A 68 -15.03 5.87 -7.51
N ALA A 69 -14.80 6.02 -6.20
CA ALA A 69 -13.46 6.22 -5.63
C ALA A 69 -12.49 5.06 -5.90
N TYR A 70 -12.99 3.83 -6.12
CA TYR A 70 -12.23 2.62 -6.40
C TYR A 70 -12.08 2.32 -7.89
N ALA A 71 -12.49 3.19 -8.81
CA ALA A 71 -12.49 2.89 -10.24
C ALA A 71 -11.12 2.39 -10.75
N THR A 72 -10.02 3.07 -10.38
CA THR A 72 -8.68 2.63 -10.81
C THR A 72 -8.24 1.35 -10.11
N VAL A 73 -8.62 1.14 -8.84
CA VAL A 73 -8.35 -0.10 -8.11
C VAL A 73 -9.06 -1.27 -8.79
N SER A 74 -10.34 -1.08 -9.11
CA SER A 74 -11.18 -2.05 -9.80
C SER A 74 -10.58 -2.43 -11.15
N GLN A 75 -10.15 -1.45 -11.94
CA GLN A 75 -9.50 -1.72 -13.22
C GLN A 75 -8.21 -2.54 -13.06
N ALA A 76 -7.33 -2.14 -12.14
CA ALA A 76 -6.09 -2.87 -11.89
C ALA A 76 -6.33 -4.34 -11.51
N PHE A 77 -7.33 -4.60 -10.65
CA PHE A 77 -7.64 -5.95 -10.21
C PHE A 77 -8.33 -6.77 -11.31
N ARG A 78 -9.15 -6.16 -12.16
CA ARG A 78 -9.67 -6.84 -13.38
C ARG A 78 -8.52 -7.29 -14.27
N ASP A 79 -7.55 -6.41 -14.50
CA ASP A 79 -6.42 -6.67 -15.37
C ASP A 79 -5.49 -7.75 -14.78
N LEU A 80 -5.20 -7.69 -13.47
CA LEU A 80 -4.45 -8.74 -12.76
C LEU A 80 -5.17 -10.09 -12.78
N ARG A 81 -6.51 -10.11 -12.67
CA ARG A 81 -7.28 -11.36 -12.78
C ARG A 81 -7.20 -11.94 -14.18
N ALA A 82 -7.32 -11.11 -15.21
CA ALA A 82 -7.22 -11.54 -16.61
C ALA A 82 -5.83 -12.11 -16.94
N ASP A 83 -4.78 -11.57 -16.31
CA ASP A 83 -3.39 -12.05 -16.42
C ASP A 83 -3.10 -13.31 -15.57
N GLY A 84 -4.07 -13.80 -14.79
CA GLY A 84 -3.93 -15.01 -13.98
C GLY A 84 -3.20 -14.82 -12.64
N ARG A 85 -3.07 -13.57 -12.17
CA ARG A 85 -2.31 -13.22 -10.95
C ARG A 85 -3.15 -13.12 -9.67
N ILE A 86 -4.46 -13.31 -9.78
CA ILE A 86 -5.35 -13.33 -8.61
C ILE A 86 -5.85 -14.75 -8.40
N GLN A 87 -5.60 -15.28 -7.21
CA GLN A 87 -6.15 -16.55 -6.72
C GLN A 87 -7.28 -16.26 -5.73
N PHE A 88 -8.41 -16.92 -5.90
CA PHE A 88 -9.52 -16.81 -4.97
C PHE A 88 -9.41 -17.86 -3.86
N VAL A 89 -9.68 -17.42 -2.64
CA VAL A 89 -9.67 -18.24 -1.43
C VAL A 89 -10.89 -17.87 -0.60
N ASP A 90 -11.59 -18.86 -0.05
CA ASP A 90 -12.73 -18.63 0.86
C ASP A 90 -12.22 -18.31 2.27
N PHE A 91 -11.96 -17.03 2.53
CA PHE A 91 -11.49 -16.56 3.83
C PHE A 91 -12.54 -16.81 4.92
N GLN A 92 -13.84 -16.74 4.60
CA GLN A 92 -14.89 -17.01 5.57
C GLN A 92 -14.87 -18.46 6.04
N GLN A 93 -14.66 -19.41 5.12
CA GLN A 93 -14.56 -20.82 5.48
C GLN A 93 -13.36 -21.09 6.37
N ILE A 94 -12.20 -20.47 6.08
CA ILE A 94 -10.99 -20.56 6.93
C ILE A 94 -11.30 -20.05 8.34
N LEU A 95 -11.94 -18.89 8.47
CA LEU A 95 -12.29 -18.32 9.76
C LEU A 95 -13.33 -19.14 10.52
N ARG A 96 -14.32 -19.73 9.82
CA ARG A 96 -15.30 -20.64 10.44
C ARG A 96 -14.63 -21.89 11.00
N ASN A 97 -13.70 -22.48 10.25
CA ASN A 97 -12.91 -23.64 10.69
C ASN A 97 -12.04 -23.29 11.91
N ASN A 98 -11.57 -22.04 12.00
CA ASN A 98 -10.68 -21.55 13.05
C ASN A 98 -11.40 -20.70 14.13
N LYS A 99 -12.74 -20.78 14.24
CA LYS A 99 -13.53 -19.95 15.16
C LYS A 99 -13.09 -20.03 16.63
N ALA A 100 -12.74 -21.22 17.10
CA ALA A 100 -12.29 -21.43 18.48
C ALA A 100 -10.91 -20.80 18.75
N LEU A 101 -10.03 -20.74 17.76
CA LEU A 101 -8.75 -20.03 17.88
C LEU A 101 -8.99 -18.52 17.90
N HIS A 102 -9.79 -18.01 16.97
CA HIS A 102 -10.17 -16.59 16.91
C HIS A 102 -10.76 -16.10 18.24
N GLN A 103 -11.72 -16.83 18.82
CA GLN A 103 -12.31 -16.48 20.11
C GLN A 103 -11.27 -16.45 21.25
N ARG A 104 -10.33 -17.42 21.29
CA ARG A 104 -9.27 -17.42 22.32
C ARG A 104 -8.32 -16.24 22.17
N MET A 105 -7.96 -15.87 20.94
CA MET A 105 -7.15 -14.67 20.68
C MET A 105 -7.87 -13.41 21.18
N MET A 106 -9.17 -13.30 20.88
CA MET A 106 -10.01 -12.18 21.34
C MET A 106 -10.11 -12.10 22.86
N GLU A 107 -10.38 -13.23 23.53
CA GLU A 107 -10.45 -13.27 24.99
C GLU A 107 -9.12 -12.85 25.65
N ASN A 108 -8.00 -13.25 25.05
CA ASN A 108 -6.68 -12.83 25.52
C ASN A 108 -6.46 -11.33 25.32
N ASP A 109 -6.71 -10.81 24.11
CA ASP A 109 -6.44 -9.41 23.80
C ASP A 109 -7.31 -8.44 24.61
N ILE A 110 -8.59 -8.78 24.82
CA ILE A 110 -9.53 -7.92 25.56
C ILE A 110 -9.24 -7.90 27.07
N ARG A 111 -8.58 -8.92 27.62
CA ARG A 111 -8.12 -8.91 29.03
C ARG A 111 -7.09 -7.82 29.29
N ILE A 112 -6.24 -7.51 28.31
CA ILE A 112 -5.16 -6.52 28.37
C ILE A 112 -5.52 -5.22 27.62
N LEU A 113 -6.77 -4.77 27.76
CA LEU A 113 -7.35 -3.63 27.03
C LEU A 113 -6.44 -2.39 26.96
N ASP A 114 -5.79 -2.02 28.06
CA ASP A 114 -4.98 -0.80 28.15
C ASP A 114 -3.72 -0.85 27.28
N GLN A 115 -3.21 -2.04 26.93
CA GLN A 115 -2.06 -2.19 26.03
C GLN A 115 -2.39 -1.77 24.59
N TRP A 116 -3.66 -1.87 24.19
CA TRP A 116 -4.13 -1.53 22.85
C TRP A 116 -4.48 -0.06 22.66
N VAL A 117 -4.39 0.75 23.72
CA VAL A 117 -4.66 2.20 23.65
C VAL A 117 -3.70 2.92 22.73
N SER A 118 -2.40 2.59 22.76
CA SER A 118 -1.42 3.24 21.87
C SER A 118 -1.62 2.83 20.41
N PRO A 119 -1.71 1.52 20.05
CA PRO A 119 -2.03 1.11 18.70
C PRO A 119 -3.31 1.75 18.14
N LEU A 120 -4.37 1.82 18.94
CA LEU A 120 -5.62 2.46 18.52
C LEU A 120 -5.43 3.96 18.24
N ARG A 121 -4.69 4.67 19.10
CA ARG A 121 -4.40 6.09 18.87
C ARG A 121 -3.61 6.31 17.57
N ASP A 122 -2.59 5.48 17.33
CA ASP A 122 -1.75 5.56 16.15
C ASP A 122 -2.56 5.24 14.88
N SER A 123 -3.37 4.18 14.94
CA SER A 123 -4.32 3.80 13.89
C SER A 123 -5.27 4.95 13.52
N LEU A 124 -5.95 5.52 14.50
CA LEU A 124 -6.86 6.66 14.27
C LEU A 124 -6.14 7.89 13.72
N THR A 125 -4.87 8.09 14.09
CA THR A 125 -4.05 9.19 13.55
C THR A 125 -3.73 8.97 12.08
N ILE A 126 -3.28 7.75 11.72
CA ILE A 126 -3.01 7.36 10.33
C ILE A 126 -4.27 7.50 9.48
N TRP A 127 -5.39 6.97 9.97
CA TRP A 127 -6.68 7.06 9.31
C TRP A 127 -7.09 8.52 9.08
N ARG A 128 -7.15 9.35 10.14
CA ARG A 128 -7.51 10.78 10.03
C ARG A 128 -6.66 11.55 9.03
N ASN A 129 -5.36 11.25 8.97
CA ASN A 129 -4.46 11.88 8.00
C ASN A 129 -4.86 11.51 6.58
N PHE A 130 -5.06 10.22 6.30
CA PHE A 130 -5.53 9.72 5.00
C PHE A 130 -6.89 10.32 4.63
N SER A 131 -7.85 10.31 5.57
CA SER A 131 -9.18 10.87 5.40
C SER A 131 -9.16 12.34 4.99
N ARG A 132 -8.45 13.18 5.74
CA ARG A 132 -8.29 14.62 5.46
C ARG A 132 -7.68 14.84 4.08
N GLN A 133 -6.63 14.08 3.77
CA GLN A 133 -5.95 14.09 2.49
C GLN A 133 -6.86 13.73 1.31
N THR A 134 -7.69 12.69 1.46
CA THR A 134 -8.69 12.33 0.44
C THR A 134 -9.71 13.44 0.25
N ILE A 135 -10.23 14.03 1.34
CA ILE A 135 -11.20 15.14 1.26
C ILE A 135 -10.60 16.35 0.53
N GLU A 136 -9.35 16.71 0.84
CA GLU A 136 -8.67 17.83 0.17
C GLU A 136 -8.53 17.59 -1.34
N LEU A 137 -8.18 16.36 -1.75
CA LEU A 137 -8.12 15.99 -3.18
C LEU A 137 -9.49 16.10 -3.86
N VAL A 138 -10.55 15.64 -3.18
CA VAL A 138 -11.94 15.75 -3.63
C VAL A 138 -12.34 17.22 -3.79
N ALA A 139 -12.11 18.03 -2.77
CA ALA A 139 -12.45 19.46 -2.77
C ALA A 139 -11.71 20.21 -3.89
N ASN A 140 -10.41 19.94 -4.08
CA ASN A 140 -9.60 20.56 -5.12
C ASN A 140 -10.06 20.18 -6.53
N ALA A 141 -10.48 18.92 -6.75
CA ALA A 141 -11.04 18.48 -8.02
C ALA A 141 -12.38 19.20 -8.37
N TYR A 142 -13.12 19.71 -7.38
CA TYR A 142 -14.33 20.51 -7.62
C TYR A 142 -14.06 21.98 -7.88
N GLN A 143 -13.07 22.56 -7.21
CA GLN A 143 -12.80 24.00 -7.27
C GLN A 143 -12.00 24.40 -8.52
N GLY A 144 -11.31 23.46 -9.17
CA GLY A 144 -10.40 23.74 -10.28
C GLY A 144 -10.92 23.41 -11.68
N ASP A 145 -11.17 24.45 -12.47
CA ASP A 145 -10.90 24.53 -13.93
C ASP A 145 -9.37 24.57 -14.19
N THR A 146 -8.60 23.82 -13.39
CA THR A 146 -7.14 23.77 -13.46
C THR A 146 -6.77 22.61 -14.35
N GLY A 147 -6.03 22.86 -15.42
CA GLY A 147 -5.62 21.92 -16.48
C GLY A 147 -4.82 20.68 -16.05
N LEU A 148 -5.31 19.94 -15.06
CA LEU A 148 -5.05 18.53 -14.87
C LEU A 148 -5.58 17.79 -16.10
N PRO A 149 -4.91 16.72 -16.57
CA PRO A 149 -5.39 15.95 -17.71
C PRO A 149 -6.84 15.55 -17.44
N SER A 150 -7.75 16.10 -18.25
CA SER A 150 -9.14 15.71 -18.22
C SER A 150 -9.18 14.20 -18.41
N LEU A 151 -9.65 13.48 -17.40
CA LEU A 151 -10.08 12.10 -17.51
C LEU A 151 -11.20 12.07 -18.56
N HIS A 152 -10.79 11.94 -19.83
CA HIS A 152 -11.71 11.72 -20.91
C HIS A 152 -12.40 10.38 -20.69
N SER A 153 -13.73 10.45 -20.66
CA SER A 153 -14.66 9.33 -20.77
C SER A 153 -14.79 8.37 -19.57
N SER A 154 -15.49 8.80 -18.53
CA SER A 154 -16.67 8.05 -18.07
C SER A 154 -17.49 8.86 -17.08
N ALA A 155 -18.74 9.14 -17.46
CA ALA A 155 -19.81 9.75 -16.67
C ALA A 155 -19.60 11.22 -16.22
N LYS A 156 -20.33 12.13 -16.87
CA LYS A 156 -20.72 13.42 -16.27
C LYS A 156 -21.56 13.15 -15.02
N LEU A 157 -20.91 12.86 -13.89
CA LEU A 157 -21.57 12.69 -12.60
C LEU A 157 -22.05 14.07 -12.14
N ARG A 158 -23.37 14.21 -12.00
CA ARG A 158 -24.03 15.48 -11.65
C ARG A 158 -23.56 15.99 -10.28
N PRO A 159 -23.47 17.32 -10.07
CA PRO A 159 -23.04 17.94 -8.80
C PRO A 159 -23.76 17.44 -7.54
N ARG A 160 -25.05 17.06 -7.66
CA ARG A 160 -25.85 16.53 -6.54
C ARG A 160 -25.40 15.14 -6.04
N HIS A 161 -24.74 14.34 -6.87
CA HIS A 161 -24.27 13.01 -6.43
C HIS A 161 -23.05 13.11 -5.52
N TRP A 162 -22.30 14.22 -5.61
CA TRP A 162 -21.03 14.41 -4.94
C TRP A 162 -21.10 15.15 -3.61
N GLN A 163 -22.10 16.04 -3.44
CA GLN A 163 -22.48 16.52 -2.10
C GLN A 163 -22.85 15.34 -1.19
N ASN A 164 -23.44 14.28 -1.76
CA ASN A 164 -23.68 13.03 -1.04
C ASN A 164 -22.40 12.22 -0.83
N VAL A 165 -21.37 12.30 -1.70
CA VAL A 165 -20.11 11.56 -1.51
C VAL A 165 -19.21 12.25 -0.50
N GLU A 166 -19.13 13.59 -0.49
CA GLU A 166 -18.42 14.33 0.56
C GLU A 166 -19.16 14.19 1.90
N ALA A 167 -20.50 14.26 1.91
CA ALA A 167 -21.28 13.96 3.10
C ALA A 167 -21.14 12.50 3.53
N VAL A 168 -21.15 11.52 2.62
CA VAL A 168 -20.96 10.08 2.94
C VAL A 168 -19.51 9.79 3.34
N ILE A 169 -18.52 10.47 2.76
CA ILE A 169 -17.12 10.33 3.16
C ILE A 169 -16.98 10.98 4.53
N MET A 170 -17.40 12.22 4.77
CA MET A 170 -17.36 12.85 6.11
C MET A 170 -18.18 12.09 7.17
N ASP A 171 -19.36 11.60 6.80
CA ASP A 171 -20.24 10.77 7.63
C ASP A 171 -19.57 9.44 7.98
N LYS A 172 -19.08 8.71 6.97
CA LYS A 172 -18.38 7.42 7.15
C LYS A 172 -16.94 7.57 7.65
N LEU A 173 -16.34 8.74 7.60
CA LEU A 173 -15.04 9.04 8.20
C LEU A 173 -15.16 9.32 9.70
N GLY A 174 -16.30 9.86 10.13
CA GLY A 174 -16.64 10.05 11.54
C GLY A 174 -17.16 8.79 12.24
N THR A 175 -17.56 7.75 11.51
CA THR A 175 -18.39 6.65 12.08
C THR A 175 -17.87 5.21 11.92
N PHE A 176 -16.77 4.93 11.23
CA PHE A 176 -16.35 3.53 11.07
C PHE A 176 -15.48 3.08 12.24
N ILE A 177 -16.04 2.34 13.19
CA ILE A 177 -16.42 0.93 13.02
C ILE A 177 -17.89 0.56 13.34
N HIS A 178 -18.68 1.43 13.99
CA HIS A 178 -19.97 1.02 14.56
C HIS A 178 -21.16 1.74 13.94
N ASP A 179 -22.22 0.96 13.75
CA ASP A 179 -23.56 1.34 13.32
C ASP A 179 -24.15 2.53 14.10
N GLU A 180 -25.14 3.17 13.47
CA GLU A 180 -25.96 4.30 13.96
C GLU A 180 -25.27 5.68 14.14
N HIS A 181 -25.67 6.60 13.27
CA HIS A 181 -25.24 8.00 13.09
C HIS A 181 -25.22 8.88 14.37
N VAL A 182 -26.00 8.54 15.40
CA VAL A 182 -26.06 9.30 16.67
C VAL A 182 -25.28 8.60 17.78
N ALA A 183 -25.32 7.26 17.84
CA ALA A 183 -24.53 6.47 18.78
C ALA A 183 -23.03 6.60 18.48
N ALA A 184 -22.66 6.63 17.20
CA ALA A 184 -21.28 6.72 16.75
C ALA A 184 -20.59 8.05 17.16
N GLN A 185 -21.29 9.19 17.15
CA GLN A 185 -20.71 10.47 17.60
C GLN A 185 -20.43 10.47 19.10
N HIS A 186 -21.36 9.95 19.90
CA HIS A 186 -21.20 9.85 21.35
C HIS A 186 -20.07 8.88 21.72
N ILE A 187 -20.04 7.69 21.08
CA ILE A 187 -18.97 6.71 21.25
C ILE A 187 -17.64 7.34 20.84
N GLY A 188 -17.57 8.02 19.70
CA GLY A 188 -16.36 8.71 19.23
C GLY A 188 -15.79 9.68 20.26
N ALA A 189 -16.61 10.53 20.85
CA ALA A 189 -16.19 11.46 21.91
C ALA A 189 -15.66 10.72 23.16
N LEU A 190 -16.34 9.65 23.60
CA LEU A 190 -15.87 8.81 24.70
C LEU A 190 -14.50 8.19 24.38
N ILE A 191 -14.30 7.68 23.16
CA ILE A 191 -13.03 7.10 22.73
C ILE A 191 -11.91 8.12 22.77
N GLU A 192 -12.09 9.29 22.16
CA GLU A 192 -11.04 10.33 22.13
C GLU A 192 -10.59 10.72 23.54
N GLU A 193 -11.57 10.94 24.41
CA GLU A 193 -11.32 11.28 25.80
C GLU A 193 -10.64 10.14 26.58
N ALA A 194 -11.03 8.89 26.31
CA ALA A 194 -10.41 7.69 26.87
C ALA A 194 -8.96 7.55 26.38
N LEU A 195 -8.68 7.81 25.11
CA LEU A 195 -7.33 7.75 24.56
C LEU A 195 -6.43 8.81 25.19
N LEU A 196 -6.95 9.99 25.53
CA LEU A 196 -6.18 11.09 26.13
C LEU A 196 -6.02 10.98 27.66
N SER A 197 -6.95 10.33 28.37
CA SER A 197 -6.96 10.32 29.84
C SER A 197 -7.04 8.91 30.43
N SER A 198 -5.99 8.50 31.14
CA SER A 198 -5.98 7.26 31.91
C SER A 198 -7.04 7.23 33.01
N ALA A 199 -7.38 8.38 33.60
CA ALA A 199 -8.45 8.51 34.57
C ALA A 199 -9.83 8.25 33.93
N LYS A 200 -10.09 8.79 32.73
CA LYS A 200 -11.33 8.52 32.00
C LYS A 200 -11.43 7.05 31.59
N ARG A 201 -10.34 6.39 31.16
CA ARG A 201 -10.34 4.93 30.85
C ARG A 201 -10.75 4.02 32.00
N ARG A 202 -10.62 4.46 33.24
CA ARG A 202 -11.03 3.69 34.42
C ARG A 202 -12.53 3.76 34.68
N LYS A 203 -13.23 4.77 34.12
CA LYS A 203 -14.68 4.90 34.22
C LYS A 203 -15.37 3.89 33.30
N LYS A 204 -16.48 3.32 33.79
CA LYS A 204 -17.20 2.21 33.13
C LYS A 204 -17.65 2.56 31.71
N GLU A 205 -18.23 3.72 31.49
CA GLU A 205 -18.74 4.19 30.19
C GLU A 205 -17.64 4.26 29.11
N TYR A 206 -16.53 4.94 29.42
CA TYR A 206 -15.35 5.04 28.55
C TYR A 206 -14.70 3.69 28.31
N ARG A 207 -14.57 2.85 29.35
CA ARG A 207 -13.98 1.51 29.21
C ARG A 207 -14.85 0.59 28.36
N SER A 208 -16.17 0.72 28.45
CA SER A 208 -17.12 -0.04 27.65
C SER A 208 -17.02 0.35 26.19
N ALA A 209 -17.07 1.65 25.88
CA ALA A 209 -16.88 2.16 24.52
C ALA A 209 -15.52 1.72 23.95
N LEU A 210 -14.44 1.86 24.72
CA LEU A 210 -13.10 1.45 24.30
C LEU A 210 -13.02 -0.06 24.03
N ARG A 211 -13.65 -0.88 24.87
CA ARG A 211 -13.72 -2.34 24.66
C ARG A 211 -14.47 -2.68 23.38
N GLU A 212 -15.59 -2.03 23.11
CA GLU A 212 -16.39 -2.26 21.92
C GLU A 212 -15.60 -1.94 20.64
N VAL A 213 -14.97 -0.76 20.57
CA VAL A 213 -14.14 -0.39 19.41
C VAL A 213 -12.93 -1.33 19.26
N LEU A 214 -12.21 -1.61 20.34
CA LEU A 214 -11.05 -2.50 20.28
C LEU A 214 -11.43 -3.92 19.91
N THR A 215 -12.61 -4.40 20.30
CA THR A 215 -13.08 -5.75 19.94
C THR A 215 -13.10 -5.93 18.44
N ASP A 216 -13.60 -4.94 17.71
CA ASP A 216 -13.71 -5.03 16.26
C ASP A 216 -12.36 -4.90 15.56
N TYR A 217 -11.52 -3.93 15.97
CA TYR A 217 -10.15 -3.80 15.43
C TYR A 217 -9.34 -5.09 15.66
N LEU A 218 -9.39 -5.65 16.87
CA LEU A 218 -8.65 -6.85 17.22
C LEU A 218 -9.23 -8.10 16.56
N SER A 219 -10.55 -8.18 16.41
CA SER A 219 -11.23 -9.28 15.72
C SER A 219 -10.80 -9.35 14.27
N TYR A 220 -10.76 -8.20 13.58
CA TYR A 220 -10.26 -8.08 12.23
C TYR A 220 -8.78 -8.47 12.10
N VAL A 221 -7.93 -7.90 12.96
CA VAL A 221 -6.48 -8.20 13.00
C VAL A 221 -6.23 -9.70 13.23
N ASN A 222 -6.94 -10.30 14.18
CA ASN A 222 -6.83 -11.73 14.48
C ASN A 222 -7.32 -12.60 13.32
N ALA A 223 -8.40 -12.20 12.64
CA ALA A 223 -8.88 -12.91 11.47
C ALA A 223 -7.82 -12.95 10.36
N ASN A 224 -7.19 -11.81 10.06
CA ASN A 224 -6.15 -11.75 9.03
C ASN A 224 -4.91 -12.58 9.40
N LEU A 225 -4.50 -12.60 10.67
CA LEU A 225 -3.40 -13.46 11.13
C LEU A 225 -3.72 -14.94 10.99
N ILE A 226 -4.95 -15.36 11.33
CA ILE A 226 -5.40 -16.75 11.18
C ILE A 226 -5.40 -17.15 9.70
N ILE A 227 -5.93 -16.30 8.82
CA ILE A 227 -5.98 -16.62 7.39
C ILE A 227 -4.57 -16.69 6.81
N ALA A 228 -3.70 -15.73 7.15
CA ALA A 228 -2.31 -15.73 6.69
C ALA A 228 -1.55 -16.99 7.15
N ASP A 229 -1.76 -17.42 8.40
CA ASP A 229 -1.17 -18.65 8.94
C ASP A 229 -1.72 -19.91 8.23
N GLU A 230 -3.04 -20.02 8.05
CA GLU A 230 -3.63 -21.16 7.33
C GLU A 230 -3.10 -21.27 5.89
N LEU A 231 -2.90 -20.13 5.23
CA LEU A 231 -2.40 -20.07 3.85
C LEU A 231 -0.87 -20.14 3.76
N GLN A 232 -0.15 -20.00 4.88
CA GLN A 232 1.31 -19.93 4.93
C GLN A 232 1.90 -18.84 4.02
N VAL A 233 1.23 -17.69 3.95
CA VAL A 233 1.65 -16.53 3.14
C VAL A 233 1.78 -15.26 3.97
N SER A 234 2.60 -14.32 3.50
CA SER A 234 2.57 -12.95 4.00
C SER A 234 1.27 -12.27 3.55
N PHE A 235 0.87 -11.19 4.22
CA PHE A 235 -0.32 -10.44 3.85
C PHE A 235 -0.06 -8.93 3.80
N HIS A 236 -0.84 -8.23 2.99
CA HIS A 236 -0.87 -6.77 2.93
C HIS A 236 -2.25 -6.28 3.37
N ASP A 237 -2.25 -5.25 4.21
CA ASP A 237 -3.44 -4.69 4.84
C ASP A 237 -3.43 -3.16 4.80
N TRP A 238 -4.54 -2.56 5.24
CA TRP A 238 -4.70 -1.14 5.40
C TRP A 238 -3.67 -0.60 6.42
N GLN A 239 -3.03 0.52 6.09
CA GLN A 239 -1.87 1.02 6.83
C GLN A 239 -2.19 1.39 8.28
N ASP A 240 -3.44 1.76 8.58
CA ASP A 240 -3.92 2.07 9.92
C ASP A 240 -4.00 0.84 10.85
N PHE A 241 -3.95 -0.39 10.34
CA PHE A 241 -3.86 -1.60 11.18
C PHE A 241 -2.44 -2.02 11.53
N LEU A 242 -1.41 -1.48 10.85
CA LEU A 242 0.00 -1.79 11.14
C LEU A 242 0.39 -1.62 12.61
N PRO A 243 -0.08 -0.61 13.37
CA PRO A 243 0.21 -0.51 14.80
C PRO A 243 -0.22 -1.73 15.62
N PHE A 244 -1.34 -2.36 15.27
CA PHE A 244 -1.82 -3.57 15.95
C PHE A 244 -0.95 -4.79 15.61
N TYR A 245 -0.62 -4.96 14.33
CA TYR A 245 0.27 -6.04 13.89
C TYR A 245 1.65 -5.93 14.52
N ASN A 246 2.25 -4.74 14.53
CA ASN A 246 3.56 -4.51 15.13
C ASN A 246 3.57 -4.92 16.60
N LEU A 247 2.55 -4.54 17.37
CA LEU A 247 2.46 -4.94 18.78
C LEU A 247 2.29 -6.46 18.94
N LYS A 248 1.48 -7.11 18.10
CA LYS A 248 1.32 -8.57 18.12
C LYS A 248 2.61 -9.30 17.77
N PHE A 249 3.30 -8.91 16.70
CA PHE A 249 4.54 -9.54 16.27
C PHE A 249 5.68 -9.35 17.28
N LEU A 250 5.79 -8.16 17.89
CA LEU A 250 6.76 -7.92 18.96
C LEU A 250 6.57 -8.88 20.13
N SER A 251 5.33 -9.26 20.46
CA SER A 251 5.05 -10.19 21.57
C SER A 251 5.52 -11.63 21.31
N VAL A 252 5.75 -11.99 20.04
CA VAL A 252 6.24 -13.31 19.62
C VAL A 252 7.66 -13.26 19.03
N GLY A 253 8.38 -12.15 19.21
CA GLY A 253 9.77 -12.01 18.76
C GLY A 253 9.94 -11.83 17.24
N HIS A 254 8.89 -11.40 16.54
CA HIS A 254 8.95 -11.09 15.12
C HIS A 254 9.01 -9.57 14.89
N ASP A 255 9.88 -9.15 13.98
CA ASP A 255 10.09 -7.74 13.60
C ASP A 255 9.00 -7.19 12.64
N GLY A 256 7.81 -7.80 12.60
CA GLY A 256 6.69 -7.42 11.73
C GLY A 256 6.50 -8.27 10.47
N ILE A 257 5.66 -7.79 9.56
CA ILE A 257 5.24 -8.49 8.34
C ILE A 257 6.33 -8.39 7.26
N ASP A 258 6.74 -9.52 6.66
CA ASP A 258 7.83 -9.55 5.66
C ASP A 258 7.54 -8.68 4.43
N ILE A 259 6.33 -8.79 3.86
CA ILE A 259 5.97 -7.99 2.68
C ILE A 259 6.01 -6.48 2.96
N GLU A 260 5.67 -6.05 4.17
CA GLU A 260 5.72 -4.63 4.56
C GLU A 260 7.15 -4.10 4.65
N LYS A 261 8.10 -4.93 5.11
CA LYS A 261 9.53 -4.57 5.09
C LYS A 261 10.01 -4.38 3.66
N LYS A 262 9.69 -5.31 2.77
CA LYS A 262 10.05 -5.21 1.34
C LYS A 262 9.38 -4.03 0.67
N ARG A 263 8.10 -3.78 0.98
CA ARG A 263 7.34 -2.62 0.51
C ARG A 263 8.01 -1.31 0.91
N SER A 264 8.46 -1.19 2.16
CA SER A 264 9.19 0.00 2.65
C SER A 264 10.53 0.20 1.94
N GLN A 265 11.24 -0.87 1.59
CA GLN A 265 12.47 -0.75 0.80
C GLN A 265 12.19 -0.35 -0.65
N LEU A 266 11.16 -0.92 -1.27
CA LEU A 266 10.72 -0.53 -2.61
C LEU A 266 10.20 0.92 -2.63
N GLU A 267 9.57 1.38 -1.54
CA GLU A 267 9.24 2.78 -1.34
C GLU A 267 10.46 3.69 -1.38
N LYS A 268 11.48 3.40 -0.58
CA LYS A 268 12.73 4.17 -0.56
C LYS A 268 13.38 4.17 -1.93
N PHE A 269 13.38 3.03 -2.61
CA PHE A 269 13.86 2.92 -3.97
C PHE A 269 13.12 3.89 -4.92
N PHE A 270 11.79 3.95 -4.88
CA PHE A 270 10.97 4.83 -5.73
C PHE A 270 10.75 6.24 -5.21
N THR A 271 11.32 6.64 -4.07
CA THR A 271 11.17 7.99 -3.53
C THR A 271 12.49 8.70 -3.36
N VAL A 272 13.56 7.94 -3.11
CA VAL A 272 14.91 8.46 -2.86
C VAL A 272 15.83 8.16 -4.03
N ALA A 273 15.91 6.89 -4.45
CA ALA A 273 16.91 6.48 -5.43
C ALA A 273 16.49 6.77 -6.88
N PHE A 274 15.26 6.41 -7.25
CA PHE A 274 14.73 6.51 -8.61
C PHE A 274 13.26 6.98 -8.62
N PRO A 275 12.96 8.22 -8.21
CA PRO A 275 11.60 8.73 -8.10
C PRO A 275 10.81 8.78 -9.41
N ASP A 276 11.51 9.02 -10.53
CA ASP A 276 10.89 9.09 -11.85
C ASP A 276 10.50 7.72 -12.42
N LEU A 277 10.97 6.64 -11.81
CA LEU A 277 10.69 5.26 -12.22
C LEU A 277 9.49 4.64 -11.47
N ALA A 278 8.87 5.39 -10.56
CA ALA A 278 7.71 4.92 -9.82
C ALA A 278 6.54 4.57 -10.76
N LEU A 279 5.98 3.37 -10.62
CA LEU A 279 4.88 2.89 -11.46
C LEU A 279 3.58 3.60 -11.10
N ARG A 280 3.02 4.41 -12.00
CA ARG A 280 1.83 5.25 -11.74
C ARG A 280 0.52 4.77 -12.35
N SER A 281 0.53 3.61 -13.01
CA SER A 281 -0.66 3.09 -13.71
C SER A 281 -0.76 1.57 -13.65
N PRO A 282 -1.98 1.01 -13.76
CA PRO A 282 -2.18 -0.44 -13.87
C PRO A 282 -1.46 -1.06 -15.07
N TYR A 283 -1.42 -0.35 -16.20
CA TYR A 283 -0.71 -0.78 -17.41
C TYR A 283 0.80 -0.92 -17.18
N ALA A 284 1.42 0.07 -16.53
CA ALA A 284 2.83 0.03 -16.16
C ALA A 284 3.14 -1.12 -15.20
N LEU A 285 2.26 -1.37 -14.22
CA LEU A 285 2.35 -2.52 -13.31
C LEU A 285 2.36 -3.84 -14.09
N LEU A 286 1.37 -4.08 -14.95
CA LEU A 286 1.30 -5.33 -15.71
C LEU A 286 2.49 -5.52 -16.64
N THR A 287 2.94 -4.45 -17.29
CA THR A 287 4.11 -4.49 -18.16
C THR A 287 5.36 -4.90 -17.37
N ALA A 288 5.54 -4.36 -16.17
CA ALA A 288 6.63 -4.75 -15.27
C ALA A 288 6.51 -6.20 -14.82
N LEU A 289 5.31 -6.63 -14.42
CA LEU A 289 5.06 -7.99 -13.92
C LEU A 289 5.27 -9.07 -14.99
N ASN A 290 5.01 -8.75 -16.26
CA ASN A 290 5.21 -9.66 -17.39
C ASN A 290 6.65 -9.64 -17.95
N ASP A 291 7.51 -8.76 -17.45
CA ASP A 291 8.91 -8.70 -17.83
C ASP A 291 9.78 -9.56 -16.90
N LYS A 292 10.55 -10.49 -17.48
CA LYS A 292 11.45 -11.38 -16.73
C LYS A 292 12.52 -10.64 -15.91
N ARG A 293 12.81 -9.38 -16.24
CA ARG A 293 13.76 -8.51 -15.52
C ARG A 293 13.24 -8.12 -14.13
N ILE A 294 11.95 -8.31 -13.84
CA ILE A 294 11.36 -8.02 -12.54
C ILE A 294 11.99 -8.81 -11.39
N GLU A 295 12.45 -10.04 -11.66
CA GLU A 295 13.11 -10.89 -10.68
C GLU A 295 14.45 -10.33 -10.20
N GLU A 296 15.11 -9.50 -11.02
CA GLU A 296 16.32 -8.78 -10.60
C GLU A 296 15.98 -7.63 -9.66
N LEU A 297 14.88 -6.92 -9.91
CA LEU A 297 14.39 -5.88 -9.00
C LEU A 297 14.00 -6.49 -7.66
N ARG A 298 13.20 -7.56 -7.66
CA ARG A 298 12.73 -8.22 -6.43
C ARG A 298 13.89 -8.71 -5.57
N ARG A 299 14.89 -9.34 -6.17
CA ARG A 299 16.11 -9.75 -5.47
C ARG A 299 16.90 -8.57 -4.90
N LEU A 300 16.99 -7.45 -5.62
CA LEU A 300 17.60 -6.23 -5.10
C LEU A 300 16.83 -5.70 -3.88
N ILE A 301 15.51 -5.76 -3.90
CA ILE A 301 14.66 -5.42 -2.74
C ILE A 301 14.88 -6.40 -1.58
N ASP A 302 14.98 -7.70 -1.84
CA ASP A 302 15.28 -8.71 -0.81
C ASP A 302 16.65 -8.46 -0.16
N GLU A 303 17.67 -8.11 -0.94
CA GLU A 303 19.00 -7.74 -0.43
C GLU A 303 18.94 -6.49 0.44
N ALA A 304 18.15 -5.48 0.06
CA ALA A 304 17.94 -4.29 0.87
C ALA A 304 17.15 -4.58 2.16
N ALA A 305 16.13 -5.44 2.10
CA ALA A 305 15.37 -5.87 3.26
C ALA A 305 16.24 -6.66 4.26
N ALA A 306 17.24 -7.39 3.77
CA ALA A 306 18.26 -8.06 4.57
C ALA A 306 19.39 -7.13 5.05
N GLY A 307 19.32 -5.82 4.77
CA GLY A 307 20.33 -4.83 5.18
C GLY A 307 21.64 -4.87 4.39
N LYS A 308 21.70 -5.61 3.28
CA LYS A 308 22.91 -5.71 2.42
C LYS A 308 23.06 -4.52 1.47
N VAL A 309 21.95 -3.86 1.17
CA VAL A 309 21.86 -2.69 0.29
C VAL A 309 21.08 -1.60 1.01
N THR A 310 21.51 -0.35 0.84
CA THR A 310 20.77 0.82 1.32
C THR A 310 20.40 1.69 0.13
N PHE A 311 19.11 2.02 0.00
CA PHE A 311 18.62 2.88 -1.08
C PHE A 311 18.71 4.34 -0.69
N ASP A 312 19.86 4.94 -0.99
CA ASP A 312 20.14 6.37 -0.81
C ASP A 312 20.60 7.02 -2.12
N GLN A 313 21.01 8.29 -2.04
CA GLN A 313 21.50 9.03 -3.19
C GLN A 313 22.85 8.50 -3.70
N GLU A 314 23.68 7.91 -2.84
CA GLU A 314 24.98 7.34 -3.24
C GLU A 314 24.77 6.06 -4.03
N PHE A 315 23.84 5.22 -3.60
CA PHE A 315 23.38 4.06 -4.34
C PHE A 315 22.93 4.46 -5.75
N ALA A 316 22.03 5.44 -5.88
CA ALA A 316 21.56 5.92 -7.18
C ALA A 316 22.71 6.42 -8.07
N LYS A 317 23.61 7.25 -7.52
CA LYS A 317 24.81 7.75 -8.24
C LYS A 317 25.71 6.61 -8.70
N SER A 318 25.93 5.61 -7.86
CA SER A 318 26.79 4.46 -8.18
C SER A 318 26.21 3.61 -9.30
N VAL A 319 24.90 3.32 -9.25
CA VAL A 319 24.19 2.54 -10.28
C VAL A 319 24.23 3.29 -11.61
N LEU A 320 23.88 4.58 -11.63
CA LEU A 320 23.93 5.40 -12.84
C LEU A 320 25.35 5.49 -13.41
N ALA A 321 26.38 5.66 -12.57
CA ALA A 321 27.77 5.67 -13.01
C ALA A 321 28.19 4.33 -13.64
N GLU A 322 27.80 3.20 -13.06
CA GLU A 322 28.05 1.86 -13.63
C GLU A 322 27.37 1.69 -14.99
N VAL A 323 26.11 2.09 -15.09
CA VAL A 323 25.32 2.03 -16.33
C VAL A 323 25.95 2.91 -17.42
N PHE A 324 26.24 4.18 -17.11
CA PHE A 324 26.89 5.11 -18.06
C PHE A 324 28.26 4.63 -18.53
N ARG A 325 29.09 4.07 -17.63
CA ARG A 325 30.40 3.51 -18.02
C ARG A 325 30.24 2.36 -19.01
N SER A 326 29.23 1.51 -18.80
CA SER A 326 28.96 0.38 -19.70
C SER A 326 28.37 0.81 -21.06
N GLU A 327 27.82 2.02 -21.16
CA GLU A 327 27.06 2.48 -22.34
C GLU A 327 27.67 3.60 -23.16
N ARG A 328 28.79 4.20 -22.73
CA ARG A 328 29.56 5.17 -23.56
C ARG A 328 29.97 4.63 -24.95
N ARG A 329 29.76 3.34 -25.23
CA ARG A 329 29.95 2.68 -26.54
C ARG A 329 28.68 2.51 -27.38
N THR A 330 27.48 2.75 -26.84
CA THR A 330 26.20 2.56 -27.55
C THR A 330 25.39 3.86 -27.47
N GLN A 331 25.19 4.57 -28.58
CA GLN A 331 24.55 5.91 -28.65
C GLN A 331 23.09 6.00 -28.13
N LYS A 332 22.52 4.93 -27.56
CA LYS A 332 21.10 4.84 -27.17
C LYS A 332 20.72 5.71 -25.95
N TRP A 333 21.68 6.14 -25.13
CA TRP A 333 21.36 6.73 -23.82
C TRP A 333 21.31 8.26 -23.74
N ARG A 334 21.46 8.99 -24.85
CA ARG A 334 21.26 10.46 -24.85
C ARG A 334 19.84 10.89 -24.43
N LYS A 335 18.85 9.97 -24.38
CA LYS A 335 17.48 10.26 -23.98
C LYS A 335 17.21 10.10 -22.48
N VAL A 336 17.84 9.12 -21.82
CA VAL A 336 17.74 8.97 -20.35
C VAL A 336 18.52 10.09 -19.62
N VAL A 337 19.41 10.80 -20.31
CA VAL A 337 20.16 11.95 -19.73
C VAL A 337 19.30 13.23 -19.62
N GLY A 338 18.09 13.26 -20.18
CA GLY A 338 17.10 14.30 -19.83
C GLY A 338 16.74 14.30 -18.34
N TYR A 339 17.01 13.19 -17.63
CA TYR A 339 16.70 12.99 -16.21
C TYR A 339 17.86 13.34 -15.26
N ALA A 340 19.05 13.71 -15.79
CA ALA A 340 20.17 14.20 -14.97
C ALA A 340 20.15 15.74 -14.81
N THR A 341 19.16 16.43 -15.38
CA THR A 341 19.03 17.89 -15.33
C THR A 341 17.87 18.32 -14.44
N MET A 342 17.98 18.17 -13.11
CA MET A 342 17.50 19.13 -12.07
C MET A 342 17.62 18.54 -10.63
N PRO A 343 17.88 19.37 -9.61
CA PRO A 343 19.01 20.28 -9.45
C PRO A 343 20.17 19.55 -8.76
N ILE A 344 21.30 19.47 -9.47
CA ILE A 344 22.60 19.14 -8.92
C ILE A 344 23.07 20.36 -8.10
N GLY A 345 22.49 20.58 -6.92
CA GLY A 345 23.17 21.31 -5.86
C GLY A 345 24.14 20.33 -5.22
N PHE A 346 25.45 20.59 -5.26
CA PHE A 346 26.53 19.77 -4.68
C PHE A 346 27.18 18.67 -5.55
N VAL A 347 27.54 18.96 -6.80
CA VAL A 347 28.79 18.43 -7.36
C VAL A 347 29.52 19.51 -8.16
N PRO A 348 30.34 20.38 -7.53
CA PRO A 348 31.42 21.01 -8.28
C PRO A 348 32.42 19.90 -8.61
N TRP A 349 32.91 19.81 -9.86
CA TRP A 349 33.95 18.88 -10.37
C TRP A 349 33.57 17.76 -11.35
N ILE A 350 32.50 17.89 -12.15
CA ILE A 350 32.45 17.16 -13.43
C ILE A 350 32.39 18.15 -14.58
N GLY A 351 33.51 18.84 -14.74
CA GLY A 351 33.78 19.75 -15.85
C GLY A 351 35.27 19.83 -16.05
N THR A 352 35.86 18.83 -16.71
CA THR A 352 37.15 18.95 -17.43
C THR A 352 37.40 17.70 -18.29
N PRO A 353 38.13 17.87 -19.41
CA PRO A 353 38.17 16.94 -20.55
C PRO A 353 39.14 15.77 -20.33
N ALA A 354 38.91 14.94 -19.31
CA ALA A 354 39.67 13.71 -19.07
C ALA A 354 39.07 12.50 -19.81
N GLN A 355 38.60 12.69 -21.04
CA GLN A 355 37.88 11.67 -21.83
C GLN A 355 38.59 11.34 -23.15
N LYS A 356 39.93 11.24 -23.10
CA LYS A 356 40.75 10.77 -24.22
C LYS A 356 41.81 9.72 -23.89
N LEU A 357 41.89 9.21 -22.66
CA LEU A 357 42.83 8.13 -22.33
C LEU A 357 42.18 7.11 -21.40
N MET A 358 41.49 6.14 -22.00
CA MET A 358 41.64 4.73 -21.65
C MET A 358 41.12 3.89 -22.81
N GLU A 359 42.08 3.45 -23.60
CA GLU A 359 41.99 2.51 -24.69
C GLU A 359 41.43 1.15 -24.24
N GLU A 360 40.77 0.52 -25.20
CA GLU A 360 40.82 -0.89 -25.59
C GLU A 360 41.17 -1.99 -24.57
N ALA A 361 40.42 -3.10 -24.73
CA ALA A 361 40.72 -4.43 -24.23
C ALA A 361 40.38 -4.77 -22.77
N ILE A 362 39.15 -4.46 -22.32
CA ILE A 362 38.49 -5.24 -21.25
C ILE A 362 37.04 -5.58 -21.66
N GLY A 363 36.91 -6.65 -22.44
CA GLY A 363 35.85 -7.66 -22.37
C GLY A 363 34.38 -7.30 -22.67
N THR A 364 33.91 -7.64 -23.87
CA THR A 364 32.51 -7.99 -24.19
C THR A 364 31.79 -8.84 -23.11
N PRO A 365 32.45 -9.78 -22.40
CA PRO A 365 31.83 -10.48 -21.26
C PRO A 365 31.52 -9.60 -20.04
N ILE A 366 32.30 -8.55 -19.75
CA ILE A 366 32.06 -7.64 -18.62
C ILE A 366 30.89 -6.70 -18.92
N GLU A 367 30.79 -6.20 -20.16
CA GLU A 367 29.62 -5.44 -20.61
C GLU A 367 28.33 -6.27 -20.54
N ARG A 368 28.37 -7.55 -20.94
CA ARG A 368 27.22 -8.46 -20.79
C ARG A 368 26.88 -8.75 -19.32
N LYS A 369 27.87 -8.82 -18.42
CA LYS A 369 27.65 -9.02 -16.98
C LYS A 369 27.08 -7.78 -16.30
N LEU A 370 27.58 -6.59 -16.63
CA LEU A 370 27.06 -5.32 -16.09
C LEU A 370 25.66 -5.02 -16.61
N LYS A 371 25.40 -5.22 -17.92
CA LYS A 371 24.05 -5.18 -18.46
C LYS A 371 23.13 -6.22 -17.83
N LYS A 372 23.65 -7.35 -17.36
CA LYS A 372 22.90 -8.35 -16.59
C LYS A 372 22.63 -7.95 -15.13
N LYS A 373 23.44 -7.07 -14.53
CA LYS A 373 23.31 -6.67 -13.11
C LYS A 373 22.21 -5.63 -12.91
N HIS A 374 22.00 -4.78 -13.91
CA HIS A 374 21.08 -3.63 -13.85
C HIS A 374 19.92 -3.74 -14.85
N ARG A 375 19.47 -4.95 -15.23
CA ARG A 375 18.39 -5.08 -16.25
C ARG A 375 17.08 -4.50 -15.76
N TRP A 376 16.84 -4.59 -14.46
CA TRP A 376 15.69 -3.96 -13.81
C TRP A 376 15.60 -2.46 -14.12
N LEU A 377 16.73 -1.75 -14.22
CA LEU A 377 16.74 -0.30 -14.48
C LEU A 377 16.21 -0.03 -15.89
N TYR A 378 16.70 -0.80 -16.87
CA TYR A 378 16.21 -0.72 -18.25
C TYR A 378 14.73 -1.05 -18.35
N MET A 379 14.26 -2.07 -17.63
CA MET A 379 12.83 -2.41 -17.61
C MET A 379 11.99 -1.24 -17.12
N LEU A 380 12.36 -0.63 -15.99
CA LEU A 380 11.62 0.50 -15.45
C LEU A 380 11.71 1.74 -16.35
N SER A 381 12.86 1.99 -16.99
CA SER A 381 13.01 3.07 -17.96
C SER A 381 12.16 2.85 -19.21
N ASP A 382 12.15 1.64 -19.78
CA ASP A 382 11.33 1.29 -20.95
C ASP A 382 9.84 1.53 -20.66
N ILE A 383 9.40 1.21 -19.44
CA ILE A 383 8.02 1.42 -18.97
C ILE A 383 7.71 2.90 -18.74
N ALA A 384 8.63 3.66 -18.14
CA ALA A 384 8.43 5.09 -17.92
C ALA A 384 8.39 5.91 -19.22
N GLU A 385 8.99 5.39 -20.30
CA GLU A 385 8.96 6.00 -21.65
C GLU A 385 7.72 5.62 -22.48
N SER A 386 6.97 4.59 -22.06
CA SER A 386 5.76 4.07 -22.74
C SER A 386 4.51 4.81 -22.29
#